data_AF-C4L6I5-F1
#
_entry.id   AF-C4L6I5-F1
#
_cell.length_a   1.000
_cell.length_b   1.000
_cell.length_c   1.000
_cell.angle_alpha   90.00
_cell.angle_beta   90.00
_cell.angle_gamma   90.00
#
_symmetry.space_group_name_H-M   'P 1'
#
loop_
_entity.id
_entity.type
_entity.pdbx_description
1 polymer ?
#
loop_
_entity_poly.entity_id
_entity_poly.type
_entity_poly.pdbx_seq_one_letter_code
_entity_poly.pdbx_strand_id
1 'polypeptide(L)'
;MIHMESKRRGFQVMASVMFLSTLLVGCGEEKVEENDPKQQFEKVMADLEKKQQENEEKTKNQPIELTKDAFTTYIGEIDGSDFMKTIDLKDGVANIEYYASFDEYLEEHPNTSFNPTDYAVAISRRNEILVGETVGVLRYFPEMKSIRIYLPSYNENYTVDVNRQQLDELLGLDVTEPRGDSQWREEFTSPYVYDAQGRERFFETFVTVDRTST
;
A
#
# COMPACT_ATOMS: atom_id res chain seq x y z
N MET A 1 19.18 -28.22 -9.85
CA MET A 1 20.04 -27.88 -8.69
C MET A 1 20.87 -26.66 -9.08
N ILE A 2 20.32 -25.46 -8.88
CA ILE A 2 21.03 -24.19 -9.04
C ILE A 2 20.64 -23.35 -7.82
N HIS A 3 21.64 -23.06 -7.00
CA HIS A 3 21.57 -22.38 -5.73
C HIS A 3 21.86 -20.90 -5.99
N MET A 4 20.90 -20.00 -5.74
CA MET A 4 21.13 -18.56 -5.78
C MET A 4 21.19 -18.03 -4.35
N GLU A 5 22.42 -17.84 -3.86
CA GLU A 5 22.68 -17.03 -2.68
C GLU A 5 22.50 -15.54 -3.01
N SER A 6 21.55 -14.90 -2.32
CA SER A 6 21.44 -13.45 -2.23
C SER A 6 22.51 -12.92 -1.28
N LYS A 7 23.59 -12.36 -1.83
CA LYS A 7 24.64 -11.68 -1.06
C LYS A 7 24.33 -10.19 -0.96
N ARG A 8 23.75 -9.77 0.18
CA ARG A 8 23.60 -8.36 0.57
C ARG A 8 24.97 -7.68 0.58
N ARG A 9 25.21 -6.73 -0.32
CA ARG A 9 26.35 -5.80 -0.24
C ARG A 9 25.98 -4.68 0.73
N GLY A 10 26.39 -4.82 1.99
CA GLY A 10 26.40 -3.73 2.95
C GLY A 10 27.41 -2.68 2.50
N PHE A 11 26.92 -1.46 2.28
CA PHE A 11 27.71 -0.29 1.94
C PHE A 11 28.38 0.20 3.24
N GLN A 12 29.63 -0.19 3.46
CA GLN A 12 30.42 0.23 4.61
C GLN A 12 31.07 1.59 4.29
N VAL A 13 30.44 2.68 4.73
CA VAL A 13 31.05 4.01 4.64
C VAL A 13 32.07 4.15 5.76
N MET A 14 33.35 3.94 5.46
CA MET A 14 34.46 4.35 6.32
C MET A 14 34.55 5.87 6.33
N ALA A 15 34.18 6.49 7.45
CA ALA A 15 34.52 7.89 7.73
C ALA A 15 35.93 7.95 8.34
N SER A 16 36.96 8.08 7.49
CA SER A 16 38.27 8.57 7.94
C SER A 16 38.20 10.09 8.10
N VAL A 17 38.18 10.57 9.35
CA VAL A 17 38.39 11.99 9.65
C VAL A 17 39.83 12.16 10.11
N MET A 18 40.70 12.62 9.21
CA MET A 18 42.03 13.13 9.57
C MET A 18 41.85 14.48 10.28
N PHE A 19 42.24 14.56 11.55
CA PHE A 19 42.47 15.83 12.22
C PHE A 19 43.85 16.37 11.83
N LEU A 20 43.87 17.36 10.93
CA LEU A 20 45.07 18.15 10.66
C LEU A 20 45.03 19.40 11.54
N SER A 21 45.79 19.39 12.63
CA SER A 21 45.96 20.54 13.51
C SER A 21 46.98 21.51 12.91
N THR A 22 46.51 22.72 12.55
CA THR A 22 47.38 23.89 12.42
C THR A 22 46.79 25.06 13.20
N LEU A 23 47.50 25.43 14.27
CA LEU A 23 47.35 26.69 15.00
C LEU A 23 47.67 27.87 14.08
N LEU A 24 46.78 28.87 14.05
CA LEU A 24 47.15 30.26 13.82
C LEU A 24 46.21 31.18 14.63
N VAL A 25 46.84 32.05 15.40
CA VAL A 25 46.27 33.04 16.32
C VAL A 25 45.83 34.28 15.54
N GLY A 26 44.65 34.83 15.85
CA GLY A 26 44.23 36.15 15.36
C GLY A 26 42.88 36.59 15.92
N CYS A 27 42.91 37.58 16.81
CA CYS A 27 41.75 38.17 17.50
C CYS A 27 40.68 38.73 16.56
N GLY A 28 39.43 38.35 16.83
CA GLY A 28 38.21 39.03 16.39
C GLY A 28 37.04 38.39 17.14
N GLU A 29 36.38 39.12 18.04
CA GLU A 29 35.15 38.68 18.70
C GLU A 29 34.01 38.63 17.67
N GLU A 30 33.89 37.48 17.02
CA GLU A 30 32.64 37.02 16.44
C GLU A 30 32.07 36.01 17.44
N LYS A 31 30.87 36.27 17.97
CA LYS A 31 30.15 35.27 18.76
C LYS A 31 29.86 34.10 17.83
N VAL A 32 30.73 33.09 17.85
CA VAL A 32 30.45 31.79 17.30
C VAL A 32 29.35 31.20 18.18
N GLU A 33 28.11 31.34 17.73
CA GLU A 33 27.02 30.49 18.18
C GLU A 33 27.49 29.06 17.96
N GLU A 34 27.69 28.33 19.07
CA GLU A 34 28.19 26.96 19.11
C GLU A 34 27.17 26.06 18.40
N ASN A 35 27.27 26.03 17.08
CA ASN A 35 26.51 25.14 16.22
C ASN A 35 27.10 23.75 16.42
N ASP A 36 26.50 22.97 17.32
CA ASP A 36 26.79 21.55 17.49
C ASP A 36 26.64 20.87 16.12
N PRO A 37 27.75 20.41 15.50
CA PRO A 37 27.72 19.79 14.17
C PRO A 37 26.80 18.57 14.13
N LYS A 38 26.57 17.93 15.29
CA LYS A 38 25.68 16.78 15.42
C LYS A 38 24.20 17.17 15.29
N GLN A 39 23.80 18.30 15.88
CA GLN A 39 22.42 18.81 15.76
C GLN A 39 22.12 19.29 14.34
N GLN A 40 23.10 19.91 13.66
CA GLN A 40 22.93 20.27 12.24
C GLN A 40 22.80 19.03 11.35
N PHE A 41 23.60 18.00 11.58
CA PHE A 41 23.53 16.75 10.82
C PHE A 41 22.18 16.05 11.03
N GLU A 42 21.70 15.93 12.28
CA GLU A 42 20.40 15.34 12.59
C GLU A 42 19.24 16.12 11.94
N LYS A 43 19.29 17.45 11.94
CA LYS A 43 18.28 18.29 11.28
C LYS A 43 18.29 18.13 9.76
N VAL A 44 19.48 18.09 9.13
CA VAL A 44 19.61 17.88 7.69
C VAL A 44 19.11 16.50 7.28
N MET A 45 19.38 15.47 8.08
CA MET A 45 18.86 14.11 7.83
C MET A 45 17.34 14.04 7.97
N ALA A 46 16.77 14.65 9.01
CA ALA A 46 15.32 14.71 9.19
C ALA A 46 14.62 15.50 8.06
N ASP A 47 15.22 16.60 7.60
CA ASP A 47 14.69 17.37 6.47
C ASP A 47 14.80 16.62 5.13
N LEU A 48 15.84 15.79 4.95
CA LEU A 48 16.00 14.91 3.78
C LEU A 48 15.01 13.76 3.79
N GLU A 49 14.81 13.10 4.94
CA GLU A 49 13.81 12.04 5.11
C GLU A 49 12.40 12.59 4.87
N LYS A 50 12.10 13.77 5.42
CA LYS A 50 10.81 14.43 5.20
C LYS A 50 10.60 14.81 3.73
N LYS A 51 11.63 15.32 3.04
CA LYS A 51 11.55 15.62 1.60
C LYS A 51 11.44 14.38 0.72
N GLN A 52 12.06 13.26 1.12
CA GLN A 52 11.90 11.99 0.43
C GLN A 52 10.48 11.44 0.61
N GLN A 53 9.93 11.49 1.83
CA GLN A 53 8.54 11.13 2.11
C GLN A 53 7.55 12.02 1.34
N GLU A 54 7.74 13.33 1.32
CA GLU A 54 6.88 14.28 0.57
C GLU A 54 6.95 14.06 -0.96
N ASN A 55 8.10 13.63 -1.49
CA ASN A 55 8.25 13.30 -2.92
C ASN A 55 7.67 11.92 -3.26
N GLU A 56 7.80 10.93 -2.37
CA GLU A 56 7.16 9.62 -2.53
C GLU A 56 5.64 9.73 -2.45
N GLU A 57 5.09 10.52 -1.51
CA GLU A 57 3.66 10.85 -1.44
C GLU A 57 3.16 11.59 -2.69
N LYS A 58 3.94 12.53 -3.23
CA LYS A 58 3.58 13.23 -4.47
C LYS A 58 3.57 12.32 -5.70
N THR A 59 4.43 11.32 -5.73
CA THR A 59 4.53 10.38 -6.87
C THR A 59 3.44 9.31 -6.78
N LYS A 60 3.06 8.89 -5.56
CA LYS A 60 2.00 7.90 -5.34
C LYS A 60 0.63 8.44 -5.74
N ASN A 61 0.35 9.72 -5.53
CA ASN A 61 -0.97 10.34 -5.73
C ASN A 61 -1.24 10.83 -7.17
N GLN A 62 -0.45 10.42 -8.16
CA GLN A 62 -0.74 10.73 -9.56
C GLN A 62 -1.57 9.62 -10.23
N PRO A 63 -2.52 9.98 -11.11
CA PRO A 63 -3.19 9.04 -11.99
C PRO A 63 -2.21 8.11 -12.71
N ILE A 64 -2.53 6.81 -12.69
CA ILE A 64 -1.80 5.78 -13.42
C ILE A 64 -2.63 5.43 -14.67
N GLU A 65 -1.98 5.40 -15.83
CA GLU A 65 -2.59 4.91 -17.07
C GLU A 65 -3.01 3.45 -16.91
N LEU A 66 -4.24 3.12 -17.31
CA LEU A 66 -4.78 1.78 -17.16
C LEU A 66 -4.23 0.85 -18.24
N THR A 67 -3.05 0.31 -17.99
CA THR A 67 -2.49 -0.82 -18.74
C THR A 67 -2.56 -2.09 -17.91
N LYS A 68 -2.57 -3.25 -18.58
CA LYS A 68 -2.55 -4.55 -17.88
C LYS A 68 -1.33 -4.67 -16.96
N ASP A 69 -0.16 -4.25 -17.42
CA ASP A 69 1.09 -4.36 -16.67
C ASP A 69 1.12 -3.43 -15.45
N ALA A 70 0.66 -2.18 -15.60
CA ALA A 70 0.55 -1.24 -14.48
C ALA A 70 -0.46 -1.73 -13.44
N PHE A 71 -1.62 -2.22 -13.89
CA PHE A 71 -2.63 -2.78 -13.01
C PHE A 71 -2.12 -4.02 -12.26
N THR A 72 -1.54 -5.00 -12.96
CA THR A 72 -0.98 -6.20 -12.32
C THR A 72 0.15 -5.87 -11.35
N THR A 73 0.98 -4.88 -11.67
CA THR A 73 2.04 -4.41 -10.75
C THR A 73 1.46 -3.78 -9.50
N TYR A 74 0.46 -2.89 -9.64
CA TYR A 74 -0.21 -2.28 -8.49
C TYR A 74 -0.86 -3.34 -7.60
N ILE A 75 -1.64 -4.25 -8.19
CA ILE A 75 -2.33 -5.33 -7.47
C ILE A 75 -1.35 -6.29 -6.80
N GLY A 76 -0.15 -6.49 -7.36
CA GLY A 76 0.89 -7.32 -6.73
C GLY A 76 1.40 -6.77 -5.39
N GLU A 77 1.25 -5.46 -5.15
CA GLU A 77 1.76 -4.79 -3.95
C GLU A 77 0.69 -4.60 -2.85
N ILE A 78 -0.57 -4.96 -3.11
CA ILE A 78 -1.65 -4.81 -2.13
C ILE A 78 -1.64 -5.94 -1.10
N ASP A 79 -2.22 -5.67 0.07
CA ASP A 79 -2.33 -6.66 1.13
C ASP A 79 -3.07 -7.94 0.64
N GLY A 80 -2.43 -9.10 0.84
CA GLY A 80 -2.99 -10.39 0.46
C GLY A 80 -2.82 -10.79 -1.01
N SER A 81 -2.10 -10.00 -1.82
CA SER A 81 -1.83 -10.30 -3.23
C SER A 81 -1.25 -11.69 -3.48
N ASP A 82 -0.42 -12.20 -2.56
CA ASP A 82 0.19 -13.54 -2.60
C ASP A 82 -0.83 -14.69 -2.71
N PHE A 83 -2.08 -14.45 -2.28
CA PHE A 83 -3.15 -15.44 -2.24
C PHE A 83 -4.27 -15.16 -3.25
N MET A 84 -4.02 -14.31 -4.24
CA MET A 84 -4.90 -14.16 -5.39
C MET A 84 -4.73 -15.34 -6.35
N LYS A 85 -5.86 -15.92 -6.74
CA LYS A 85 -5.98 -17.01 -7.71
C LYS A 85 -6.08 -16.49 -9.13
N THR A 86 -6.93 -15.49 -9.36
CA THR A 86 -7.14 -14.90 -10.69
C THR A 86 -7.12 -13.38 -10.62
N ILE A 87 -6.56 -12.77 -11.67
CA ILE A 87 -6.52 -11.31 -11.87
C ILE A 87 -6.84 -11.06 -13.34
N ASP A 88 -8.05 -10.59 -13.61
CA ASP A 88 -8.53 -10.27 -14.95
C ASP A 88 -8.84 -8.79 -15.09
N LEU A 89 -8.36 -8.19 -16.18
CA LEU A 89 -8.66 -6.80 -16.55
C LEU A 89 -9.13 -6.76 -18.00
N LYS A 90 -10.33 -6.22 -18.22
CA LYS A 90 -10.88 -6.05 -19.56
C LYS A 90 -11.78 -4.81 -19.63
N ASP A 91 -11.55 -3.96 -20.61
CA ASP A 91 -12.41 -2.80 -20.94
C ASP A 91 -12.70 -1.86 -19.74
N GLY A 92 -11.72 -1.74 -18.82
CA GLY A 92 -11.85 -0.93 -17.59
C GLY A 92 -12.56 -1.65 -16.43
N VAL A 93 -12.76 -2.97 -16.52
CA VAL A 93 -13.40 -3.79 -15.50
C VAL A 93 -12.39 -4.81 -14.99
N ALA A 94 -12.13 -4.79 -13.69
CA ALA A 94 -11.25 -5.72 -13.00
C ALA A 94 -12.05 -6.80 -12.25
N ASN A 95 -11.59 -8.05 -12.31
CA ASN A 95 -12.07 -9.14 -11.47
C ASN A 95 -10.87 -9.81 -10.79
N ILE A 96 -10.96 -9.95 -9.47
CA ILE A 96 -9.93 -10.59 -8.65
C ILE A 96 -10.61 -11.69 -7.83
N GLU A 97 -10.04 -12.88 -7.83
CA GLU A 97 -10.49 -13.97 -6.98
C GLU A 97 -9.34 -14.44 -6.10
N TYR A 98 -9.61 -14.66 -4.82
CA TYR A 98 -8.67 -15.26 -3.89
C TYR A 98 -8.89 -16.77 -3.81
N TYR A 99 -7.84 -17.52 -3.49
CA TYR A 99 -8.01 -18.93 -3.10
C TYR A 99 -8.93 -19.03 -1.89
N ALA A 100 -9.75 -20.08 -1.80
CA ALA A 100 -10.71 -20.25 -0.73
C ALA A 100 -10.12 -20.86 0.55
N SER A 101 -8.99 -21.54 0.41
CA SER A 101 -8.25 -22.11 1.53
C SER A 101 -6.76 -22.18 1.22
N PHE A 102 -5.95 -22.34 2.28
CA PHE A 102 -4.53 -22.61 2.11
C PHE A 102 -4.28 -23.98 1.43
N ASP A 103 -5.15 -24.96 1.64
CA ASP A 103 -5.05 -26.26 0.96
C ASP A 103 -5.25 -26.11 -0.55
N GLU A 104 -6.25 -25.33 -0.98
CA GLU A 104 -6.45 -25.01 -2.40
C GLU A 104 -5.25 -24.26 -2.99
N TYR A 105 -4.69 -23.30 -2.24
CA TYR A 105 -3.46 -22.61 -2.64
C TYR A 105 -2.29 -23.59 -2.81
N LEU A 106 -2.11 -24.55 -1.91
CA LEU A 106 -1.04 -25.54 -1.97
C LEU A 106 -1.13 -26.46 -3.19
N GLU A 107 -2.33 -26.74 -3.70
CA GLU A 107 -2.51 -27.57 -4.90
C GLU A 107 -1.83 -26.94 -6.13
N GLU A 108 -1.87 -25.61 -6.23
CA GLU A 108 -1.24 -24.85 -7.33
C GLU A 108 0.19 -24.39 -6.99
N HIS A 109 0.52 -24.27 -5.70
CA HIS A 109 1.82 -23.78 -5.20
C HIS A 109 2.52 -24.77 -4.24
N PRO A 110 2.82 -26.02 -4.66
CA PRO A 110 3.28 -27.08 -3.75
C PRO A 110 4.67 -26.85 -3.13
N ASN A 111 5.45 -25.90 -3.65
CA ASN A 111 6.79 -25.56 -3.16
C ASN A 111 6.82 -24.19 -2.44
N THR A 112 5.67 -23.66 -2.06
CA THR A 112 5.56 -22.38 -1.34
C THR A 112 6.30 -22.41 0.00
N SER A 113 6.83 -21.26 0.40
CA SER A 113 7.34 -21.04 1.77
C SER A 113 6.26 -20.57 2.75
N PHE A 114 5.08 -20.21 2.24
CA PHE A 114 3.96 -19.79 3.07
C PHE A 114 3.40 -20.97 3.87
N ASN A 115 2.74 -20.64 4.96
CA ASN A 115 2.07 -21.60 5.83
C ASN A 115 0.61 -21.17 6.09
N PRO A 116 -0.23 -22.02 6.71
CA PRO A 116 -1.64 -21.70 6.95
C PRO A 116 -1.87 -20.42 7.76
N THR A 117 -0.93 -20.02 8.62
CA THR A 117 -1.02 -18.77 9.39
C THR A 117 -0.80 -17.55 8.50
N ASP A 118 0.11 -17.62 7.53
CA ASP A 118 0.33 -16.50 6.59
C ASP A 118 -0.94 -16.21 5.79
N TYR A 119 -1.59 -17.28 5.30
CA TYR A 119 -2.89 -17.21 4.64
C TYR A 119 -3.97 -16.62 5.56
N ALA A 120 -4.10 -17.15 6.78
CA ALA A 120 -5.09 -16.66 7.74
C ALA A 120 -4.89 -15.18 8.08
N VAL A 121 -3.64 -14.73 8.21
CA VAL A 121 -3.31 -13.31 8.45
C VAL A 121 -3.73 -12.46 7.25
N ALA A 122 -3.42 -12.88 6.02
CA ALA A 122 -3.81 -12.15 4.82
C ALA A 122 -5.34 -12.00 4.72
N ILE A 123 -6.09 -13.10 4.86
CA ILE A 123 -7.56 -13.07 4.77
C ILE A 123 -8.19 -12.33 5.97
N SER A 124 -7.53 -12.29 7.14
CA SER A 124 -8.02 -11.51 8.29
C SER A 124 -8.05 -10.00 8.05
N ARG A 125 -7.26 -9.50 7.10
CA ARG A 125 -7.28 -8.10 6.61
C ARG A 125 -8.40 -7.84 5.59
N ARG A 126 -9.49 -8.62 5.69
CA ARG A 126 -10.65 -8.55 4.79
C ARG A 126 -11.16 -7.12 4.61
N ASN A 127 -11.26 -6.33 5.67
CA ASN A 127 -11.85 -4.99 5.56
C ASN A 127 -10.92 -4.05 4.77
N GLU A 128 -9.61 -4.15 4.98
CA GLU A 128 -8.60 -3.44 4.20
C GLU A 128 -8.69 -3.83 2.72
N ILE A 129 -8.82 -5.13 2.41
CA ILE A 129 -8.96 -5.63 1.03
C ILE A 129 -10.28 -5.15 0.39
N LEU A 130 -11.41 -5.45 1.02
CA LEU A 130 -12.75 -5.23 0.44
C LEU A 130 -13.13 -3.75 0.37
N VAL A 131 -12.56 -2.89 1.24
CA VAL A 131 -12.87 -1.46 1.25
C VAL A 131 -11.68 -0.64 0.78
N GLY A 132 -10.57 -0.74 1.51
CA GLY A 132 -9.38 0.08 1.30
C GLY A 132 -8.77 -0.12 -0.08
N GLU A 133 -8.37 -1.35 -0.39
CA GLU A 133 -7.69 -1.68 -1.64
C GLU A 133 -8.62 -1.55 -2.85
N THR A 134 -9.88 -1.96 -2.70
CA THR A 134 -10.90 -1.84 -3.75
C THR A 134 -11.08 -0.38 -4.19
N VAL A 135 -11.21 0.55 -3.23
CA VAL A 135 -11.28 1.98 -3.53
C VAL A 135 -9.92 2.55 -3.96
N GLY A 136 -8.82 2.04 -3.41
CA GLY A 136 -7.46 2.43 -3.79
C GLY A 136 -7.20 2.20 -5.28
N VAL A 137 -7.51 1.02 -5.81
CA VAL A 137 -7.40 0.72 -7.24
C VAL A 137 -8.17 1.75 -8.06
N LEU A 138 -9.42 1.99 -7.68
CA LEU A 138 -10.27 2.94 -8.36
C LEU A 138 -9.72 4.38 -8.25
N ARG A 139 -9.11 4.78 -7.15
CA ARG A 139 -8.45 6.09 -7.02
C ARG A 139 -7.25 6.25 -7.96
N TYR A 140 -6.40 5.23 -8.07
CA TYR A 140 -5.15 5.34 -8.83
C TYR A 140 -5.32 5.09 -10.34
N PHE A 141 -6.39 4.43 -10.77
CA PHE A 141 -6.69 4.18 -12.19
C PHE A 141 -7.99 4.89 -12.63
N PRO A 142 -7.95 6.16 -13.08
CA PRO A 142 -9.17 6.90 -13.41
C PRO A 142 -9.99 6.30 -14.56
N GLU A 143 -9.35 5.55 -15.47
CA GLU A 143 -10.02 4.85 -16.57
C GLU A 143 -10.74 3.57 -16.11
N MET A 144 -10.51 3.14 -14.87
CA MET A 144 -11.20 1.99 -14.31
C MET A 144 -12.64 2.34 -13.95
N LYS A 145 -13.56 1.54 -14.51
CA LYS A 145 -15.01 1.69 -14.37
C LYS A 145 -15.54 0.94 -13.15
N SER A 146 -15.02 -0.27 -12.94
CA SER A 146 -15.40 -1.10 -11.81
C SER A 146 -14.35 -2.14 -11.46
N ILE A 147 -14.45 -2.61 -10.22
CA ILE A 147 -13.65 -3.71 -9.70
C ILE A 147 -14.56 -4.63 -8.90
N ARG A 148 -14.38 -5.93 -9.12
CA ARG A 148 -15.01 -6.99 -8.34
C ARG A 148 -13.93 -7.82 -7.67
N ILE A 149 -14.06 -8.03 -6.36
CA ILE A 149 -13.19 -8.94 -5.61
C ILE A 149 -14.04 -10.02 -4.96
N TYR A 150 -13.70 -11.29 -5.25
CA TYR A 150 -14.23 -12.46 -4.56
C TYR A 150 -13.21 -12.94 -3.52
N LEU A 151 -13.59 -12.84 -2.26
CA LEU A 151 -12.77 -13.18 -1.11
C LEU A 151 -13.50 -14.24 -0.26
N PRO A 152 -13.19 -15.52 -0.45
CA PRO A 152 -13.73 -16.57 0.39
C PRO A 152 -13.13 -16.53 1.80
N SER A 153 -13.93 -16.93 2.77
CA SER A 153 -13.52 -17.19 4.15
C SER A 153 -14.17 -18.50 4.61
N TYR A 154 -13.69 -19.05 5.72
CA TYR A 154 -14.06 -20.37 6.23
C TYR A 154 -15.59 -20.61 6.33
N ASN A 155 -16.36 -19.57 6.65
CA ASN A 155 -17.81 -19.64 6.87
C ASN A 155 -18.64 -18.71 5.97
N GLU A 156 -18.00 -17.78 5.28
CA GLU A 156 -18.63 -16.68 4.56
C GLU A 156 -17.82 -16.35 3.32
N ASN A 157 -18.49 -16.22 2.18
CA ASN A 157 -17.89 -15.75 0.96
C ASN A 157 -18.29 -14.30 0.74
N TYR A 158 -17.30 -13.44 0.56
CA TYR A 158 -17.52 -12.03 0.32
C TYR A 158 -17.30 -11.74 -1.15
N THR A 159 -18.27 -11.06 -1.76
CA THR A 159 -18.07 -10.42 -3.07
C THR A 159 -18.25 -8.93 -2.88
N VAL A 160 -17.21 -8.15 -3.11
CA VAL A 160 -17.34 -6.71 -3.31
C VAL A 160 -17.41 -6.42 -4.81
N ASP A 161 -18.37 -5.61 -5.22
CA ASP A 161 -18.52 -5.14 -6.61
C ASP A 161 -18.77 -3.63 -6.58
N VAL A 162 -17.76 -2.86 -6.97
CA VAL A 162 -17.77 -1.39 -6.88
C VAL A 162 -17.70 -0.81 -8.26
N ASN A 163 -18.74 -0.06 -8.63
CA ASN A 163 -18.74 0.83 -9.79
C ASN A 163 -18.28 2.24 -9.37
N ARG A 164 -17.44 2.87 -10.19
CA ARG A 164 -16.96 4.27 -10.04
C ARG A 164 -18.07 5.23 -9.62
N GLN A 165 -19.16 5.27 -10.39
CA GLN A 165 -20.20 6.28 -10.20
C GLN A 165 -20.88 6.11 -8.84
N GLN A 166 -21.22 4.88 -8.48
CA GLN A 166 -21.86 4.58 -7.20
C GLN A 166 -20.92 4.86 -6.02
N LEU A 167 -19.62 4.61 -6.19
CA LEU A 167 -18.62 4.92 -5.19
C LEU A 167 -18.54 6.43 -4.94
N ASP A 168 -18.43 7.22 -6.01
CA ASP A 168 -18.34 8.67 -5.90
C ASP A 168 -19.63 9.24 -5.28
N GLU A 169 -20.79 8.67 -5.60
CA GLU A 169 -22.09 9.00 -4.98
C GLU A 169 -22.13 8.67 -3.48
N LEU A 170 -21.63 7.50 -3.06
CA LEU A 170 -21.56 7.12 -1.64
C LEU A 170 -20.63 8.05 -0.85
N LEU A 171 -19.46 8.36 -1.42
CA LEU A 171 -18.43 9.16 -0.76
C LEU A 171 -18.71 10.66 -0.84
N GLY A 172 -19.53 11.10 -1.80
CA GLY A 172 -19.79 12.51 -2.08
C GLY A 172 -18.57 13.24 -2.66
N LEU A 173 -17.65 12.53 -3.32
CA LEU A 173 -16.43 13.06 -3.92
C LEU A 173 -15.99 12.24 -5.12
N ASP A 174 -15.25 12.84 -6.05
CA ASP A 174 -14.55 12.11 -7.11
C ASP A 174 -13.23 11.56 -6.56
N VAL A 175 -13.14 10.24 -6.41
CA VAL A 175 -11.94 9.61 -5.81
C VAL A 175 -10.68 9.73 -6.68
N THR A 176 -10.82 10.10 -7.96
CA THR A 176 -9.68 10.28 -8.88
C THR A 176 -9.03 11.65 -8.75
N GLU A 177 -9.71 12.61 -8.11
CA GLU A 177 -9.12 13.91 -7.83
C GLU A 177 -7.88 13.75 -6.94
N PRO A 178 -6.75 14.39 -7.30
CA PRO A 178 -5.52 14.30 -6.53
C PRO A 178 -5.72 14.78 -5.08
N ARG A 179 -5.38 13.91 -4.12
CA ARG A 179 -5.40 14.18 -2.68
C ARG A 179 -4.08 13.77 -2.07
N GLY A 180 -3.60 14.50 -1.08
CA GLY A 180 -2.50 14.05 -0.23
C GLY A 180 -2.97 12.97 0.75
N ASP A 181 -2.03 12.22 1.32
CA ASP A 181 -2.33 11.08 2.19
C ASP A 181 -3.10 11.49 3.45
N SER A 182 -2.83 12.66 4.03
CA SER A 182 -3.61 13.18 5.16
C SER A 182 -5.06 13.44 4.78
N GLN A 183 -5.29 14.07 3.63
CA GLN A 183 -6.64 14.37 3.16
C GLN A 183 -7.39 13.08 2.81
N TRP A 184 -6.74 12.14 2.13
CA TRP A 184 -7.31 10.82 1.84
C TRP A 184 -7.64 10.03 3.12
N ARG A 185 -6.80 10.16 4.14
CA ARG A 185 -7.06 9.56 5.44
C ARG A 185 -8.30 10.15 6.10
N GLU A 186 -8.46 11.46 6.06
CA GLU A 186 -9.59 12.16 6.67
C GLU A 186 -10.91 11.91 5.92
N GLU A 187 -10.88 11.95 4.59
CA GLU A 187 -12.08 11.88 3.75
C GLU A 187 -12.54 10.45 3.47
N PHE A 188 -11.63 9.48 3.42
CA PHE A 188 -11.95 8.09 3.09
C PHE A 188 -11.49 7.08 4.14
N THR A 189 -10.18 7.02 4.43
CA THR A 189 -9.62 5.87 5.18
C THR A 189 -10.19 5.80 6.60
N SER A 190 -10.20 6.92 7.32
CA SER A 190 -10.74 6.97 8.68
C SER A 190 -12.25 6.72 8.72
N PRO A 191 -13.09 7.40 7.91
CA PRO A 191 -14.54 7.20 7.95
C PRO A 191 -15.03 5.90 7.35
N TYR A 192 -14.32 5.24 6.43
CA TYR A 192 -14.82 4.04 5.75
C TYR A 192 -14.01 2.78 5.97
N VAL A 193 -12.73 2.86 6.34
CA VAL A 193 -11.91 1.67 6.65
C VAL A 193 -11.83 1.44 8.16
N TYR A 194 -11.57 2.48 8.95
CA TYR A 194 -11.39 2.34 10.41
C TYR A 194 -12.66 2.57 11.23
N ASP A 195 -13.56 3.44 10.80
CA ASP A 195 -14.87 3.61 11.44
C ASP A 195 -15.85 2.48 11.08
N ALA A 196 -16.53 1.95 12.10
CA ALA A 196 -17.43 0.80 11.92
C ALA A 196 -18.71 1.15 11.16
N GLN A 197 -19.27 2.34 11.38
CA GLN A 197 -20.53 2.73 10.75
C GLN A 197 -20.31 3.06 9.27
N GLY A 198 -19.21 3.71 8.91
CA GLY A 198 -18.90 3.91 7.50
C GLY A 198 -18.52 2.62 6.78
N ARG A 199 -17.78 1.70 7.43
CA ARG A 199 -17.59 0.34 6.88
C ARG A 199 -18.92 -0.35 6.61
N GLU A 200 -19.85 -0.31 7.56
CA GLU A 200 -21.18 -0.94 7.41
C GLU A 200 -21.93 -0.35 6.21
N ARG A 201 -21.97 0.98 6.07
CA ARG A 201 -22.57 1.64 4.89
C ARG A 201 -21.94 1.20 3.57
N PHE A 202 -20.62 1.07 3.53
CA PHE A 202 -19.92 0.56 2.35
C PHE A 202 -20.33 -0.89 2.06
N PHE A 203 -20.36 -1.75 3.09
CA PHE A 203 -20.75 -3.15 2.96
C PHE A 203 -22.19 -3.30 2.48
N GLU A 204 -23.14 -2.56 3.05
CA GLU A 204 -24.54 -2.57 2.62
C GLU A 204 -24.72 -2.16 1.16
N THR A 205 -23.81 -1.32 0.64
CA THR A 205 -23.89 -0.81 -0.73
C THR A 205 -23.25 -1.76 -1.74
N PHE A 206 -22.08 -2.30 -1.42
CA PHE A 206 -21.21 -2.96 -2.40
C PHE A 206 -20.88 -4.42 -2.11
N VAL A 207 -21.15 -4.91 -0.90
CA VAL A 207 -20.70 -6.23 -0.47
C VAL A 207 -21.87 -7.21 -0.36
N THR A 208 -21.78 -8.31 -1.08
CA THR A 208 -22.64 -9.48 -0.90
C THR A 208 -21.92 -10.52 -0.04
N VAL A 209 -22.61 -11.06 0.96
CA VAL A 209 -22.09 -12.11 1.85
C VAL A 209 -22.91 -13.38 1.69
N ASP A 210 -22.30 -14.42 1.13
CA ASP A 210 -22.90 -15.74 1.00
C ASP A 210 -22.40 -16.64 2.11
N ARG A 211 -23.29 -17.09 2.99
CA ARG A 211 -22.94 -18.05 4.04
C ARG A 211 -22.81 -19.45 3.45
N THR A 212 -21.66 -20.07 3.64
CA THR A 212 -21.49 -21.48 3.29
C THR A 212 -22.30 -22.31 4.28
N SER A 213 -23.33 -23.02 3.81
CA SER A 213 -24.09 -23.94 4.65
C SER A 213 -23.19 -25.11 5.02
N THR A 214 -22.71 -25.14 6.26
CA THR A 214 -22.07 -26.31 6.88
C THR A 214 -23.07 -27.42 7.12
#